data_AF-A0A6H2CZS2-F1
#
_entry.id   AF-A0A6H2CZS2-F1
#
_cell.length_a   1.000
_cell.length_b   1.000
_cell.length_c   1.000
_cell.angle_alpha   90.00
_cell.angle_beta   90.00
_cell.angle_gamma   90.00
#
_symmetry.space_group_name_H-M   'P 1'
#
loop_
_entity.id
_entity.type
_entity.pdbx_description
1 polymer ?
#
loop_
_entity_poly.entity_id
_entity_poly.type
_entity_poly.pdbx_seq_one_letter_code
_entity_poly.pdbx_strand_id
1 'polypeptide(L)' 'MQERFCKCGHRLKVQYTLDGFIPWEAVIMQEDGIASPVKVCPCCGTYLSIHFLR' A
#
# COMPACT_ATOMS: atom_id res chain seq x y z
N MET A 1 -5.05 5.67 8.50
CA MET A 1 -4.11 4.85 7.70
C MET A 1 -3.54 3.76 8.60
N GLN A 2 -3.52 2.52 8.14
CA GLN A 2 -2.95 1.38 8.85
C GLN A 2 -1.59 1.03 8.25
N GLU A 3 -0.57 0.78 9.07
CA GLU A 3 0.71 0.27 8.57
C GLU A 3 0.57 -1.22 8.21
N ARG A 4 1.11 -1.60 7.05
CA ARG A 4 1.10 -2.97 6.51
C ARG A 4 2.42 -3.27 5.84
N PHE A 5 2.68 -4.54 5.59
CA PHE A 5 3.92 -4.99 4.97
C PHE A 5 3.63 -5.82 3.73
N CYS A 6 4.40 -5.56 2.68
CA CYS A 6 4.48 -6.45 1.54
C CYS A 6 5.10 -7.79 1.97
N LYS A 7 4.88 -8.85 1.18
CA LYS A 7 5.50 -10.16 1.38
C LYS A 7 7.03 -10.10 1.43
N CYS A 8 7.66 -9.16 0.73
CA CYS A 8 9.10 -8.94 0.77
C CYS A 8 9.59 -8.17 2.01
N GLY A 9 8.70 -7.83 2.95
CA GLY A 9 9.01 -7.03 4.14
C GLY A 9 9.01 -5.52 3.93
N HIS A 10 8.75 -5.04 2.70
CA HIS A 10 8.68 -3.60 2.45
C HIS A 10 7.46 -2.98 3.13
N ARG A 11 7.68 -1.86 3.83
CA ARG A 11 6.66 -1.16 4.61
C ARG A 11 5.75 -0.36 3.70
N LEU A 12 4.46 -0.48 3.93
CA LEU A 12 3.38 0.18 3.21
C LEU A 12 2.42 0.81 4.22
N LYS A 13 1.65 1.80 3.78
CA LYS A 13 0.47 2.25 4.51
C LYS A 13 -0.76 1.91 3.68
N VAL A 14 -1.83 1.50 4.35
CA VAL A 14 -3.12 1.25 3.72
C VAL A 14 -4.10 2.29 4.23
N GLN A 15 -4.79 2.94 3.30
CA GLN A 15 -5.88 3.84 3.58
C GLN A 15 -7.18 3.16 3.15
N TYR A 16 -8.10 2.98 4.08
CA TYR A 16 -9.45 2.50 3.77
C TYR A 16 -10.33 3.71 3.46
N THR A 17 -11.14 3.62 2.41
CA THR A 17 -12.04 4.67 1.96
C THR A 17 -13.45 4.11 1.89
N LEU A 18 -14.43 4.83 2.45
CA LEU A 18 -15.83 4.39 2.44
C LEU A 18 -16.59 4.82 1.18
N ASP A 19 -16.05 5.77 0.41
CA ASP A 19 -16.69 6.41 -0.74
C ASP A 19 -16.20 5.90 -2.12
N GLY A 20 -15.29 4.92 -2.15
CA GLY A 20 -14.64 4.46 -3.38
C GLY A 20 -15.16 3.12 -3.90
N PHE A 21 -15.10 2.91 -5.23
CA PHE A 21 -15.32 1.59 -5.86
C PHE A 21 -14.34 0.53 -5.35
N ILE A 22 -13.14 0.96 -4.92
CA ILE A 22 -12.18 0.13 -4.20
C ILE A 22 -12.14 0.64 -2.76
N PRO A 23 -12.50 -0.19 -1.75
CA PRO A 23 -12.64 0.28 -0.37
C PRO A 23 -11.30 0.52 0.35
N TRP A 24 -10.18 0.42 -0.37
CA TRP A 24 -8.84 0.60 0.18
C TRP A 24 -7.81 0.93 -0.90
N GLU A 25 -6.74 1.62 -0.51
CA GLU A 25 -5.57 1.88 -1.34
C GLU A 25 -4.29 1.69 -0.53
N ALA A 26 -3.27 1.08 -1.14
CA ALA A 26 -1.92 1.06 -0.58
C ALA A 26 -1.17 2.32 -1.01
N VAL A 27 -0.45 2.93 -0.08
CA VAL A 27 0.35 4.14 -0.26
C VAL A 27 1.76 3.90 0.28
N ILE A 28 2.75 4.39 -0.46
CA ILE A 28 4.15 4.46 -0.02
C ILE A 28 4.51 5.91 0.29
N MET A 29 5.29 6.12 1.35
CA MET A 29 5.92 7.41 1.61
C MET A 29 7.21 7.46 0.81
N GLN A 30 7.28 8.39 -0.14
CA GLN A 30 8.53 8.71 -0.84
C GLN A 30 9.42 9.57 0.05
N GLU A 31 10.70 9.69 -0.30
CA GLU A 31 11.70 10.43 0.49
C GLU A 31 11.33 11.91 0.67
N ASP A 32 10.60 12.49 -0.30
CA ASP A 32 10.06 13.85 -0.24
C ASP A 32 8.83 14.01 0.67
N GLY A 33 8.44 12.96 1.40
CA GLY A 33 7.27 12.95 2.28
C GLY A 33 5.93 12.84 1.56
N ILE A 34 5.95 12.74 0.22
CA ILE A 34 4.75 12.57 -0.60
C ILE A 34 4.25 11.12 -0.51
N ALA A 35 3.00 10.94 -0.08
CA ALA A 35 2.33 9.65 -0.12
C ALA A 35 1.73 9.42 -1.52
N SER A 36 2.14 8.36 -2.20
CA SER A 36 1.61 8.01 -3.53
C SER A 36 0.92 6.65 -3.51
N PRO A 37 -0.26 6.52 -4.12
CA PRO A 37 -0.96 5.25 -4.20
C PRO A 37 -0.22 4.28 -5.13
N VAL A 38 -0.11 3.03 -4.71
CA VAL A 38 0.59 1.98 -5.42
C VAL A 38 -0.24 0.69 -5.44
N LYS A 39 -0.28 0.05 -6.61
CA LYS A 39 -0.87 -1.29 -6.77
C LYS A 39 0.18 -2.39 -6.78
N VAL A 40 1.46 -2.03 -6.91
CA VAL A 40 2.59 -2.95 -7.03
C VAL A 40 3.70 -2.50 -6.08
N CYS A 41 4.32 -3.45 -5.39
CA CYS A 41 5.44 -3.17 -4.51
C CYS A 41 6.65 -2.70 -5.33
N PRO A 42 7.25 -1.53 -5.01
CA PRO A 42 8.43 -1.06 -5.73
C PRO A 42 9.68 -1.92 -5.47
N CYS A 43 9.77 -2.62 -4.33
CA CYS A 43 10.94 -3.44 -4.01
C CYS A 43 10.95 -4.81 -4.69
N CYS A 44 9.79 -5.47 -4.85
CA CYS A 44 9.74 -6.85 -5.35
C CYS A 44 8.83 -7.04 -6.56
N GLY A 45 8.19 -5.98 -7.07
CA GLY A 45 7.28 -6.06 -8.21
C GLY A 45 5.99 -6.85 -7.96
N THR A 46 5.73 -7.29 -6.72
CA THR A 46 4.53 -8.07 -6.39
C THR A 46 3.30 -7.18 -6.32
N TYR A 47 2.19 -7.65 -6.91
CA TYR A 47 0.90 -6.98 -6.81
C TYR A 47 0.41 -6.92 -5.36
N LEU A 48 0.02 -5.72 -4.92
CA LEU A 48 -0.48 -5.46 -3.58
C LEU A 48 -1.98 -5.76 -3.56
N SER A 49 -2.36 -6.74 -2.77
CA SER A 49 -3.76 -7.08 -2.48
C SER A 49 -3.92 -7.13 -0.97
N ILE A 50 -5.01 -6.54 -0.46
CA ILE A 50 -5.29 -6.47 0.97
C ILE A 50 -5.28 -7.84 1.65
N HIS A 51 -5.65 -8.91 0.92
CA HIS A 51 -5.64 -10.28 1.42
C HIS A 51 -4.24 -10.86 1.64
N PHE A 52 -3.20 -10.27 1.04
CA PHE A 52 -1.82 -10.74 1.12
C PHE A 52 -0.90 -9.81 1.92
N LEU A 53 -1.39 -8.62 2.28
CA LEU A 53 -0.68 -7.69 3.15
C LEU A 53 -0.70 -8.20 4.58
N ARG A 54 0.46 -8.19 5.24
CA ARG A 54 0.59 -8.50 6.67
C ARG A 54 0.47 -7.24 7.50
#